data_AF-A0A959GFU9-F1
#
_entry.id   AF-A0A959GFU9-F1
#
_cell.length_a   1.000
_cell.length_b   1.000
_cell.length_c   1.000
_cell.angle_alpha   90.00
_cell.angle_beta   90.00
_cell.angle_gamma   90.00
#
_symmetry.space_group_name_H-M   'P 1'
#
loop_
_entity.id
_entity.type
_entity.pdbx_description
1 polymer ?
#
loop_
_entity_poly.entity_id
_entity_poly.type
_entity_poly.pdbx_seq_one_letter_code
_entity_poly.pdbx_strand_id
1 'polypeptide(L)'
;MTEYVESNLHFHFSPKWAVKKYDAHRFFQGLAGAGLKGVDFIATDGQRLLLCEVKNYRRRQAWQHENPVDAIMAQPEVFALEMGQKVVDTLRGISIIGQYYHRKWIFRLLRPLLLRLAPNGQDWRFWAHACHLIQTSENISFMLWLETEAPQFRLAQSVETALRRQLVGRVEAIFVAHNNHQPLQDEIAVRPE
;
A
#
# COMPACT_ATOMS: atom_id res chain seq x y z
N MET A 1 8.07 -16.95 -4.39
CA MET A 1 6.98 -16.06 -3.94
C MET A 1 7.22 -15.79 -2.46
N THR A 2 6.97 -14.56 -2.02
CA THR A 2 7.10 -14.20 -0.59
C THR A 2 5.70 -13.98 -0.04
N GLU A 3 5.42 -14.61 1.10
CA GLU A 3 4.12 -14.55 1.76
C GLU A 3 4.11 -13.49 2.85
N TYR A 4 2.98 -12.77 2.94
CA TYR A 4 2.69 -11.86 4.02
C TYR A 4 1.25 -12.07 4.51
N VAL A 5 1.08 -12.27 5.81
CA VAL A 5 -0.24 -12.44 6.42
C VAL A 5 -0.72 -11.11 6.96
N GLU A 6 -1.88 -10.61 6.53
CA GLU A 6 -2.49 -9.37 7.03
C GLU A 6 -4.00 -9.52 7.11
N SER A 7 -4.59 -9.17 8.25
CA SER A 7 -6.05 -9.29 8.46
C SER A 7 -6.65 -10.66 8.06
N ASN A 8 -5.96 -11.77 8.39
CA ASN A 8 -6.31 -13.16 8.03
C ASN A 8 -6.39 -13.44 6.52
N LEU A 9 -5.57 -12.71 5.75
CA LEU A 9 -5.38 -12.91 4.33
C LEU A 9 -3.89 -13.14 4.06
N HIS A 10 -3.61 -14.13 3.21
CA HIS A 10 -2.28 -14.49 2.76
C HIS A 10 -2.01 -13.81 1.43
N PHE A 11 -1.15 -12.80 1.43
CA PHE A 11 -0.69 -12.10 0.24
C PHE A 11 0.62 -12.74 -0.26
N HIS A 12 0.58 -13.32 -1.45
CA HIS A 12 1.72 -13.91 -2.12
C HIS A 12 2.19 -12.99 -3.24
N PHE A 13 3.30 -12.29 -3.01
CA PHE A 13 3.93 -11.46 -4.02
C PHE A 13 4.90 -12.28 -4.88
N SER A 14 4.84 -12.06 -6.19
CA SER A 14 5.82 -12.61 -7.12
C SER A 14 7.24 -12.14 -6.80
N PRO A 15 8.30 -12.91 -7.11
CA PRO A 15 9.67 -12.61 -6.70
C PRO A 15 10.25 -11.28 -7.20
N LYS A 16 9.63 -10.66 -8.20
CA LYS A 16 10.06 -9.35 -8.72
C LYS A 16 9.80 -8.22 -7.73
N TRP A 17 8.82 -8.37 -6.83
CA TRP A 17 8.47 -7.36 -5.86
C TRP A 17 9.33 -7.47 -4.60
N ALA A 18 10.03 -6.39 -4.28
CA ALA A 18 10.52 -6.15 -2.93
C ALA A 18 9.38 -5.56 -2.11
N VAL A 19 9.07 -6.12 -0.94
CA VAL A 19 7.91 -5.71 -0.13
C VAL A 19 8.35 -5.39 1.30
N LYS A 20 7.77 -4.34 1.88
CA LYS A 20 7.92 -3.96 3.28
C LYS A 20 6.54 -3.74 3.90
N LYS A 21 6.28 -4.40 5.03
CA LYS A 21 5.16 -4.05 5.92
C LYS A 21 5.47 -2.71 6.58
N TYR A 22 4.54 -1.77 6.51
CA TYR A 22 4.74 -0.42 7.02
C TYR A 22 4.93 -0.43 8.55
N ASP A 23 3.97 -0.97 9.31
CA ASP A 23 4.00 -0.93 10.77
C ASP A 23 5.16 -1.76 11.39
N ALA A 24 5.66 -2.75 10.65
CA ALA A 24 6.77 -3.59 11.10
C ALA A 24 8.16 -2.95 10.90
N HIS A 25 8.27 -1.85 10.14
CA HIS A 25 9.57 -1.28 9.81
C HIS A 25 9.99 -0.18 10.79
N ARG A 26 11.25 -0.23 11.26
CA ARG A 26 11.80 0.68 12.29
C ARG A 26 11.58 2.18 12.03
N PHE A 27 11.61 2.61 10.77
CA PHE A 27 11.40 4.02 10.42
C PHE A 27 9.97 4.46 10.67
N PHE A 28 9.00 3.59 10.42
CA PHE A 28 7.59 3.92 10.55
C PHE A 28 7.11 3.82 12.00
N GLN A 29 7.71 2.97 12.82
CA GLN A 29 7.47 2.98 14.27
C GLN A 29 7.79 4.34 14.90
N GLY A 30 8.86 5.00 14.46
CA GLY A 30 9.19 6.36 14.90
C GLY A 30 8.25 7.43 14.35
N LEU A 31 7.71 7.24 13.14
CA LEU A 31 6.79 8.18 12.49
C LEU A 31 5.34 8.03 12.97
N ALA A 32 4.94 6.83 13.40
CA ALA A 32 3.62 6.55 13.96
C ALA A 32 3.37 7.38 15.24
N GLY A 33 4.42 7.60 16.06
CA GLY A 33 4.37 8.50 17.21
C GLY A 33 4.13 9.97 16.86
N ALA A 34 4.34 10.37 15.61
CA ALA A 34 4.03 11.72 15.10
C ALA A 34 2.66 11.79 14.40
N GLY A 35 1.83 10.75 14.51
CA GLY A 35 0.47 10.71 13.97
C GLY A 35 0.35 10.30 12.51
N LEU A 36 1.44 9.88 11.84
CA LEU A 36 1.39 9.37 10.47
C LEU A 36 0.88 7.94 10.45
N LYS A 37 -0.20 7.67 9.71
CA LYS A 37 -0.74 6.32 9.51
C LYS A 37 -0.49 5.90 8.07
N GLY A 38 0.31 4.86 7.87
CA GLY A 38 0.62 4.36 6.54
C GLY A 38 -0.38 3.33 6.01
N VAL A 39 -0.15 2.95 4.77
CA VAL A 39 -0.72 1.73 4.18
C VAL A 39 -0.06 0.49 4.78
N ASP A 40 -0.71 -0.68 4.73
CA ASP A 40 -0.13 -1.91 5.33
C ASP A 40 1.16 -2.38 4.65
N PHE A 41 1.24 -2.26 3.31
CA PHE A 41 2.42 -2.66 2.53
C PHE A 41 2.90 -1.59 1.56
N ILE A 42 4.23 -1.51 1.43
CA ILE A 42 4.92 -0.81 0.34
C ILE A 42 5.69 -1.85 -0.47
N ALA A 43 5.43 -1.94 -1.77
CA ALA A 43 6.10 -2.87 -2.67
C ALA A 43 6.73 -2.12 -3.86
N THR A 44 7.88 -2.59 -4.34
CA THR A 44 8.48 -2.08 -5.59
C THR A 44 9.16 -3.18 -6.39
N ASP A 45 8.98 -3.16 -7.71
CA ASP A 45 9.73 -3.99 -8.67
C ASP A 45 10.95 -3.25 -9.25
N GLY A 46 11.20 -2.03 -8.77
CA GLY A 46 12.29 -1.15 -9.18
C GLY A 46 11.88 -0.09 -10.20
N GLN A 47 10.76 -0.30 -10.90
CA GLN A 47 10.18 0.64 -11.87
C GLN A 47 8.82 1.19 -11.41
N ARG A 48 8.08 0.41 -10.61
CA ARG A 48 6.78 0.78 -10.05
C ARG A 48 6.83 0.69 -8.54
N LEU A 49 6.06 1.55 -7.90
CA LEU A 49 5.81 1.57 -6.46
C LEU A 49 4.33 1.27 -6.24
N LEU A 50 4.05 0.16 -5.57
CA LEU A 50 2.71 -0.24 -5.18
C LEU A 50 2.52 0.03 -3.69
N LEU A 51 1.53 0.86 -3.38
CA LEU A 51 1.04 1.10 -2.02
C LEU A 51 -0.19 0.23 -1.83
N CYS A 52 -0.20 -0.65 -0.82
CA CYS A 52 -1.30 -1.58 -0.60
C CYS A 52 -1.86 -1.44 0.81
N GLU A 53 -3.16 -1.16 0.89
CA GLU A 53 -3.95 -1.13 2.11
C GLU A 53 -4.94 -2.28 2.11
N VAL A 54 -5.12 -2.95 3.24
CA VAL A 54 -5.97 -4.11 3.42
C VAL A 54 -7.08 -3.80 4.41
N LYS A 55 -8.30 -4.13 4.00
CA LYS A 55 -9.49 -4.09 4.84
C LYS A 55 -10.27 -5.38 4.65
N ASN A 56 -10.35 -6.17 5.72
CA ASN A 56 -11.14 -7.38 5.75
C ASN A 56 -12.34 -7.21 6.68
N TYR A 57 -13.51 -6.99 6.08
CA TYR A 57 -14.78 -6.73 6.77
C TYR A 57 -15.69 -7.97 6.84
N ARG A 58 -15.20 -9.15 6.51
CA ARG A 58 -15.98 -10.39 6.73
C ARG A 58 -16.20 -10.58 8.22
N ARG A 59 -17.44 -10.81 8.63
CA ARG A 59 -17.72 -11.20 10.02
C ARG A 59 -17.17 -12.59 10.24
N ARG A 60 -16.52 -12.78 11.38
CA ARG A 60 -15.85 -14.03 11.76
C ARG A 60 -16.40 -14.61 13.05
N GLN A 61 -17.08 -13.78 13.83
CA GLN A 61 -17.59 -14.15 15.14
C GLN A 61 -19.10 -13.97 15.17
N ALA A 62 -19.79 -14.92 15.78
CA ALA A 62 -21.26 -14.90 15.90
C ALA A 62 -21.79 -13.67 16.68
N TRP A 63 -20.95 -13.01 17.48
CA TRP A 63 -21.30 -11.81 18.22
C TRP A 63 -21.18 -10.51 17.41
N GLN A 64 -20.64 -10.54 16.19
CA GLN A 64 -20.57 -9.38 15.29
C GLN A 64 -21.93 -9.21 14.59
N HIS A 65 -22.88 -8.59 15.30
CA HIS A 65 -24.25 -8.40 14.80
C HIS A 65 -24.33 -7.28 13.76
N GLU A 66 -23.55 -6.21 13.93
CA GLU A 66 -23.45 -5.12 12.96
C GLU A 66 -22.52 -5.51 11.81
N ASN A 67 -22.99 -5.32 10.58
CA ASN A 67 -22.16 -5.51 9.40
C ASN A 67 -21.28 -4.26 9.22
N PRO A 68 -19.96 -4.33 9.42
CA PRO A 68 -19.08 -3.16 9.30
C PRO A 68 -19.09 -2.54 7.90
N VAL A 69 -19.52 -3.31 6.88
CA VAL A 69 -19.74 -2.81 5.52
C VAL A 69 -20.86 -1.78 5.48
N ASP A 70 -21.88 -1.87 6.35
CA ASP A 70 -23.02 -0.95 6.35
C ASP A 70 -22.58 0.48 6.74
N ALA A 71 -21.62 0.60 7.66
CA ALA A 71 -21.04 1.89 8.04
C ALA A 71 -20.29 2.55 6.87
N ILE A 72 -19.58 1.75 6.07
CA ILE A 72 -18.87 2.22 4.87
C ILE A 72 -19.87 2.59 3.78
N MET A 73 -20.90 1.77 3.58
CA MET A 73 -21.97 2.03 2.62
C MET A 73 -22.73 3.32 2.95
N ALA A 74 -22.88 3.66 4.23
CA ALA A 74 -23.49 4.90 4.65
C ALA A 74 -22.64 6.13 4.27
N GLN A 75 -21.30 6.01 4.28
CA GLN A 75 -20.38 7.13 4.06
C GLN A 75 -19.12 6.72 3.25
N PRO A 76 -19.28 6.29 1.98
CA PRO A 76 -18.16 5.77 1.18
C PRO A 76 -17.09 6.84 0.89
N GLU A 77 -17.49 8.11 0.81
CA GLU A 77 -16.56 9.23 0.59
C GLU A 77 -15.67 9.48 1.82
N VAL A 78 -16.21 9.34 3.04
CA VAL A 78 -15.42 9.50 4.27
C VAL A 78 -14.41 8.36 4.40
N PHE A 79 -14.84 7.13 4.13
CA PHE A 79 -13.93 5.98 4.10
C PHE A 79 -12.83 6.16 3.04
N ALA A 80 -13.17 6.58 1.82
CA ALA A 80 -12.19 6.87 0.78
C ALA A 80 -11.20 7.97 1.22
N LEU A 81 -11.69 9.03 1.88
CA LEU A 81 -10.86 10.11 2.41
C LEU A 81 -9.79 9.58 3.38
N GLU A 82 -10.18 8.70 4.31
CA GLU A 82 -9.26 8.06 5.25
C GLU A 82 -8.21 7.20 4.55
N MET A 83 -8.62 6.40 3.56
CA MET A 83 -7.70 5.55 2.80
C MET A 83 -6.74 6.39 1.95
N GLY A 84 -7.21 7.48 1.33
CA GLY A 84 -6.34 8.40 0.60
C GLY A 84 -5.39 9.16 1.52
N GLN A 85 -5.78 9.46 2.76
CA GLN A 85 -4.86 10.06 3.74
C GLN A 85 -3.71 9.11 4.06
N LYS A 86 -3.96 7.80 4.18
CA LYS A 86 -2.91 6.80 4.37
C LYS A 86 -1.90 6.78 3.22
N VAL A 87 -2.36 6.96 1.98
CA VAL A 87 -1.48 7.10 0.81
C VAL A 87 -0.59 8.34 0.95
N VAL A 88 -1.18 9.49 1.27
CA VAL A 88 -0.45 10.76 1.44
C VAL A 88 0.59 10.65 2.57
N ASP A 89 0.21 10.08 3.71
CA ASP A 89 1.09 9.86 4.86
C ASP A 89 2.23 8.89 4.53
N THR A 90 1.94 7.85 3.74
CA THR A 90 2.95 6.90 3.26
C THR A 90 3.98 7.58 2.36
N LEU A 91 3.53 8.35 1.37
CA LEU A 91 4.43 9.09 0.47
C LEU A 91 5.28 10.10 1.25
N ARG A 92 4.69 10.77 2.24
CA ARG A 92 5.43 11.66 3.15
C ARG A 92 6.46 10.90 3.96
N GLY A 93 6.12 9.74 4.50
CA GLY A 93 7.04 8.85 5.21
C GLY A 93 8.22 8.42 4.35
N ILE A 94 7.97 8.01 3.10
CA ILE A 94 9.02 7.67 2.13
C ILE A 94 9.94 8.89 1.89
N SER A 95 9.38 10.09 1.71
CA SER A 95 10.16 11.31 1.53
C SER A 95 11.05 11.62 2.75
N ILE A 96 10.54 11.47 3.97
CA ILE A 96 11.32 11.66 5.21
C ILE A 96 12.46 10.65 5.30
N ILE A 97 12.19 9.38 4.98
CA ILE A 97 13.22 8.33 4.94
C ILE A 97 14.28 8.65 3.89
N GLY A 98 13.87 9.13 2.71
CA GLY A 98 14.76 9.60 1.66
C GLY A 98 15.66 10.74 2.12
N GLN A 99 15.10 11.74 2.81
CA GLN A 99 15.87 12.85 3.38
C GLN A 99 16.87 12.35 4.45
N TYR A 100 16.46 11.40 5.30
CA TYR A 100 17.35 10.78 6.28
C TYR A 100 18.54 10.09 5.59
N TYR A 101 18.31 9.30 4.55
CA TYR A 101 19.37 8.64 3.80
C TYR A 101 20.23 9.62 3.02
N HIS A 102 19.66 10.68 2.44
CA HIS A 102 20.41 11.70 1.71
C HIS A 102 21.40 12.47 2.59
N ARG A 103 21.16 12.58 3.90
CA ARG A 103 22.14 13.14 4.84
C ARG A 103 23.40 12.28 4.98
N LYS A 104 23.36 10.99 4.62
CA LYS A 104 24.52 10.10 4.65
C LYS A 104 25.29 10.17 3.33
N TRP A 105 26.51 10.70 3.38
CA TRP A 105 27.38 10.86 2.20
C TRP A 105 27.55 9.56 1.39
N ILE A 106 27.71 8.42 2.07
CA ILE A 106 27.88 7.10 1.43
C ILE A 106 26.66 6.75 0.57
N PHE A 107 25.46 7.04 1.07
CA PHE A 107 24.23 6.77 0.34
C PHE A 107 24.12 7.66 -0.90
N ARG A 108 24.47 8.95 -0.78
CA ARG A 108 24.50 9.87 -1.93
C ARG A 108 25.43 9.37 -3.03
N LEU A 109 26.63 8.92 -2.65
CA LEU A 109 27.62 8.40 -3.59
C LEU A 109 27.16 7.09 -4.25
N LEU A 110 26.57 6.19 -3.47
CA LEU A 110 26.17 4.86 -3.96
C LEU A 110 24.79 4.83 -4.62
N ARG A 111 23.96 5.88 -4.49
CA ARG A 111 22.62 5.96 -5.08
C ARG A 111 22.53 5.49 -6.55
N PRO A 112 23.35 5.97 -7.50
CA PRO A 112 23.27 5.51 -8.89
C PRO A 112 23.59 4.03 -9.05
N LEU A 113 24.48 3.47 -8.21
CA LEU A 113 24.75 2.03 -8.19
C LEU A 113 23.58 1.26 -7.60
N LEU A 114 22.99 1.75 -6.51
CA LEU A 114 21.86 1.12 -5.85
C LEU A 114 20.64 1.02 -6.77
N LEU A 115 20.36 2.06 -7.56
CA LEU A 115 19.26 2.08 -8.52
C LEU A 115 19.47 1.16 -9.73
N ARG A 116 20.70 0.68 -9.98
CA ARG A 116 20.99 -0.33 -11.02
C ARG A 116 20.83 -1.76 -10.52
N LEU A 117 20.78 -1.95 -9.20
CA LEU A 117 20.59 -3.25 -8.59
C LEU A 117 19.10 -3.50 -8.39
N ALA A 118 18.69 -4.77 -8.30
CA ALA A 118 17.31 -5.08 -7.95
C ALA A 118 16.96 -4.50 -6.56
N PRO A 119 15.71 -4.03 -6.35
CA PRO A 119 15.28 -3.49 -5.06
C PRO A 119 15.27 -4.55 -3.94
N ASN A 120 15.25 -5.83 -4.33
CA ASN A 120 15.33 -6.98 -3.43
C ASN A 120 16.66 -7.03 -2.66
N GLY A 121 16.58 -7.50 -1.42
CA GLY A 121 17.73 -7.69 -0.53
C GLY A 121 17.78 -6.65 0.59
N GLN A 122 18.84 -5.82 0.59
CA GLN A 122 19.14 -4.93 1.71
C GLN A 122 18.27 -3.66 1.71
N ASP A 123 17.86 -3.17 2.89
CA ASP A 123 16.92 -2.05 3.10
C ASP A 123 17.23 -0.78 2.28
N TRP A 124 18.49 -0.34 2.26
CA TRP A 124 18.94 0.82 1.48
C TRP A 124 18.63 0.74 -0.03
N ARG A 125 18.62 -0.46 -0.65
CA ARG A 125 18.24 -0.62 -2.06
C ARG A 125 16.76 -0.36 -2.23
N PHE A 126 15.92 -1.01 -1.42
CA PHE A 126 14.48 -0.76 -1.39
C PHE A 126 14.17 0.73 -1.23
N TRP A 127 14.77 1.38 -0.24
CA TRP A 127 14.53 2.81 0.01
C TRP A 127 15.07 3.71 -1.10
N ALA A 128 16.18 3.36 -1.74
CA ALA A 128 16.67 4.10 -2.90
C ALA A 128 15.66 4.09 -4.06
N HIS A 129 15.09 2.92 -4.37
CA HIS A 129 14.04 2.81 -5.38
C HIS A 129 12.77 3.53 -4.95
N ALA A 130 12.22 3.26 -3.76
CA ALA A 130 11.00 3.91 -3.30
C ALA A 130 11.13 5.45 -3.32
N CYS A 131 12.24 6.01 -2.85
CA CYS A 131 12.48 7.46 -2.87
C CYS A 131 12.63 8.03 -4.29
N HIS A 132 13.16 7.25 -5.23
CA HIS A 132 13.25 7.65 -6.63
C HIS A 132 11.88 7.62 -7.31
N LEU A 133 11.09 6.58 -7.04
CA LEU A 133 9.80 6.36 -7.69
C LEU A 133 8.76 7.39 -7.26
N ILE A 134 8.77 7.84 -6.00
CA ILE A 134 7.85 8.90 -5.54
C ILE A 134 8.10 10.28 -6.17
N GLN A 135 9.15 10.46 -6.97
CA GLN A 135 9.44 11.72 -7.64
C GLN A 135 8.45 12.00 -8.79
N THR A 136 7.86 10.94 -9.35
CA THR A 136 6.87 11.03 -10.43
C THR A 136 5.68 10.16 -10.07
N SER A 137 4.48 10.73 -10.06
CA SER A 137 3.24 10.00 -9.72
C SER A 137 2.93 8.87 -10.69
N GLU A 138 3.41 8.96 -11.93
CA GLU A 138 3.32 7.91 -12.98
C GLU A 138 3.91 6.56 -12.54
N ASN A 139 4.81 6.54 -11.56
CA ASN A 139 5.40 5.30 -11.08
C ASN A 139 4.64 4.68 -9.90
N ILE A 140 3.57 5.32 -9.44
CA ILE A 140 2.93 5.01 -8.16
C ILE A 140 1.53 4.46 -8.41
N SER A 141 1.28 3.25 -7.94
CA SER A 141 -0.04 2.64 -7.92
C SER A 141 -0.52 2.48 -6.48
N PHE A 142 -1.81 2.68 -6.25
CA PHE A 142 -2.47 2.37 -4.99
C PHE A 142 -3.45 1.20 -5.16
N MET A 143 -3.36 0.21 -4.29
CA MET A 143 -4.29 -0.91 -4.21
C MET A 143 -4.96 -0.92 -2.83
N LEU A 144 -6.28 -0.81 -2.83
CA LEU A 144 -7.11 -1.07 -1.66
C LEU A 144 -7.71 -2.47 -1.81
N TRP A 145 -7.27 -3.41 -0.98
CA TRP A 145 -7.90 -4.71 -0.85
C TRP A 145 -9.11 -4.61 0.09
N LEU A 146 -10.32 -4.69 -0.46
CA LEU A 146 -11.57 -4.55 0.27
C LEU A 146 -12.33 -5.89 0.26
N GLU A 147 -12.08 -6.70 1.28
CA GLU A 147 -12.73 -8.01 1.44
C GLU A 147 -14.05 -7.88 2.20
N THR A 148 -15.13 -8.38 1.59
CA THR A 148 -16.51 -8.30 2.09
C THR A 148 -17.20 -9.67 1.93
N GLU A 149 -18.30 -9.90 2.65
CA GLU A 149 -19.00 -11.20 2.60
C GLU A 149 -19.63 -11.51 1.23
N ALA A 150 -20.13 -10.48 0.57
CA ALA A 150 -20.70 -10.55 -0.77
C ALA A 150 -20.07 -9.45 -1.65
N PRO A 151 -19.86 -9.68 -2.95
CA PRO A 151 -19.28 -8.68 -3.83
C PRO A 151 -20.09 -7.36 -3.83
N GLN A 152 -19.48 -6.30 -3.32
CA GLN A 152 -20.08 -4.96 -3.28
C GLN A 152 -19.57 -4.08 -4.42
N PHE A 153 -19.92 -4.42 -5.68
CA PHE A 153 -19.39 -3.72 -6.86
C PHE A 153 -19.68 -2.20 -6.84
N ARG A 154 -20.88 -1.79 -6.42
CA ARG A 154 -21.24 -0.36 -6.33
C ARG A 154 -20.41 0.37 -5.28
N LEU A 155 -20.15 -0.27 -4.15
CA LEU A 155 -19.30 0.27 -3.10
C LEU A 155 -17.87 0.44 -3.61
N ALA A 156 -17.30 -0.62 -4.19
CA ALA A 156 -15.95 -0.59 -4.74
C ALA A 156 -15.79 0.53 -5.76
N GLN A 157 -16.74 0.68 -6.68
CA GLN A 157 -16.73 1.75 -7.68
C GLN A 157 -16.87 3.14 -7.06
N SER A 158 -17.75 3.30 -6.05
CA SER A 158 -17.93 4.57 -5.35
C SER A 158 -16.65 5.00 -4.62
N VAL A 159 -16.04 4.07 -3.88
CA VAL A 159 -14.78 4.26 -3.18
C VAL A 159 -13.64 4.56 -4.16
N GLU A 160 -13.54 3.80 -5.25
CA GLU A 160 -12.53 4.04 -6.28
C GLU A 160 -12.68 5.45 -6.90
N THR A 161 -13.91 5.86 -7.21
CA THR A 161 -14.20 7.19 -7.77
C THR A 161 -13.83 8.31 -6.79
N ALA A 162 -14.12 8.13 -5.50
CA ALA A 162 -13.73 9.08 -4.46
C ALA A 162 -12.20 9.13 -4.28
N LEU A 163 -11.53 7.98 -4.24
CA LEU A 163 -10.07 7.88 -4.17
C LEU A 163 -9.39 8.53 -5.38
N ARG A 164 -9.90 8.30 -6.59
CA ARG A 164 -9.39 8.94 -7.82
C ARG A 164 -9.47 10.45 -7.74
N ARG A 165 -10.58 11.00 -7.24
CA ARG A 165 -10.74 12.45 -7.02
C ARG A 165 -9.75 13.00 -5.98
N GLN A 166 -9.50 12.26 -4.90
CA GLN A 166 -8.60 12.70 -3.83
C GLN A 166 -7.11 12.60 -4.19
N LEU A 167 -6.74 11.55 -4.94
CA LEU A 167 -5.34 11.23 -5.25
C LEU A 167 -4.92 11.67 -6.67
N VAL A 168 -5.71 12.55 -7.32
CA VAL A 168 -5.35 13.14 -8.62
C VAL A 168 -3.93 13.70 -8.58
N GLY A 169 -3.11 13.28 -9.54
CA GLY A 169 -1.73 13.73 -9.69
C GLY A 169 -0.76 13.19 -8.64
N ARG A 170 -1.22 12.39 -7.67
CA ARG A 170 -0.38 11.75 -6.64
C ARG A 170 -0.04 10.30 -6.97
N VAL A 171 -0.92 9.60 -7.66
CA VAL A 171 -0.73 8.22 -8.12
C VAL A 171 -1.22 8.09 -9.56
N GLU A 172 -0.62 7.18 -10.32
CA GLU A 172 -1.01 6.83 -11.69
C GLU A 172 -2.31 6.03 -11.69
N ALA A 173 -2.32 4.95 -10.90
CA ALA A 173 -3.39 3.96 -10.91
C ALA A 173 -3.92 3.72 -9.50
N ILE A 174 -5.22 3.47 -9.43
CA ILE A 174 -5.95 3.09 -8.21
C ILE A 174 -6.73 1.84 -8.52
N PHE A 175 -6.62 0.87 -7.63
CA PHE A 175 -7.25 -0.44 -7.72
C PHE A 175 -8.04 -0.70 -6.45
N VAL A 176 -9.34 -0.97 -6.56
CA VAL A 176 -10.13 -1.50 -5.44
C VAL A 176 -10.34 -2.99 -5.71
N ALA A 177 -9.51 -3.81 -5.08
CA ALA A 177 -9.46 -5.25 -5.26
C ALA A 177 -10.38 -5.98 -4.26
N HIS A 178 -10.90 -7.12 -4.66
CA HIS A 178 -11.62 -8.06 -3.79
C HIS A 178 -11.50 -9.48 -4.34
N ASN A 179 -11.99 -10.50 -3.63
CA ASN A 179 -11.82 -11.90 -4.02
C ASN A 179 -12.22 -12.27 -5.47
N ASN A 180 -13.19 -11.59 -6.06
CA ASN A 180 -13.66 -11.84 -7.44
C ASN A 180 -13.05 -10.88 -8.48
N HIS A 181 -12.27 -9.90 -8.05
CA HIS A 181 -11.59 -8.93 -8.91
C HIS A 181 -10.21 -8.61 -8.33
N GLN A 182 -9.20 -9.32 -8.81
CA GLN A 182 -7.80 -9.15 -8.41
C GLN A 182 -7.02 -8.46 -9.54
N PRO A 183 -6.96 -7.13 -9.56
CA PRO A 183 -5.98 -6.45 -10.40
C PRO A 183 -4.59 -6.94 -10.01
N LEU A 184 -3.75 -7.22 -11.02
CA LEU A 184 -2.41 -7.82 -10.85
C LEU A 184 -2.41 -9.28 -10.34
N GLN A 185 -3.45 -10.08 -10.62
CA GLN A 185 -3.53 -11.51 -10.23
C GLN A 185 -2.28 -12.34 -10.60
N ASP A 186 -1.60 -12.01 -11.70
CA ASP A 186 -0.39 -12.72 -12.15
C ASP A 186 0.85 -12.34 -11.33
N GLU A 187 0.75 -11.26 -10.54
CA GLU A 187 1.83 -10.71 -9.74
C GLU A 187 1.61 -10.83 -8.22
N ILE A 188 0.36 -10.80 -7.78
CA ILE A 188 -0.09 -10.82 -6.39
C ILE A 188 -1.28 -11.76 -6.29
N ALA A 189 -1.12 -12.86 -5.58
CA ALA A 189 -2.21 -13.77 -5.27
C ALA A 189 -2.63 -13.59 -3.81
N VAL A 190 -3.94 -13.46 -3.55
CA VAL A 190 -4.47 -13.33 -2.20
C VAL A 190 -5.35 -14.53 -1.89
N ARG A 191 -5.14 -15.15 -0.72
CA ARG A 191 -5.91 -16.31 -0.25
C ARG A 191 -6.43 -16.05 1.17
N PRO A 192 -7.65 -16.50 1.49
CA PRO A 192 -8.09 -16.55 2.88
C PRO A 192 -7.25 -17.58 3.67
N GLU A 193 -7.07 -17.30 4.96
CA GLU A 193 -6.54 -18.26 5.96
C GLU A 193 -7.45 -19.49 6.11
#